data_AF-A0A1Y2QIX1-F1
#
_entry.id   AF-A0A1Y2QIX1-F1
#
_cell.length_a   1.000
_cell.length_b   1.000
_cell.length_c   1.000
_cell.angle_alpha   90.00
_cell.angle_beta   90.00
_cell.angle_gamma   90.00
#
_symmetry.space_group_name_H-M   'P 1'
#
loop_
_entity.id
_entity.type
_entity.pdbx_description
1 polymer ?
#
loop_
_entity_poly.entity_id
_entity_poly.type
_entity_poly.pdbx_seq_one_letter_code
_entity_poly.pdbx_strand_id
1 'polypeptide(L)'
;MSHLMAAAGNHLNRVDKLADTEWKVTLAFWAAMLASGASLIGVAGGSKPQIAYLIYSNSAAILAIYLAGVSIFIFGFSSNQSQSISTERNRFLTYQAAALKAAGVADSLIIPVDPPMGAHSPLARVPRAQTRRSPVWAMKLAASTSFVLTITGTAVVLAGVRATEWPSTVTMGSLWAALNFVAAGCIGFLWLELVARFLARARASRQ
;
A
#
# COMPACT_ATOMS: atom_id res chain seq x y z
N MET A 1 -13.11 -14.52 37.02
CA MET A 1 -12.65 -15.12 35.75
C MET A 1 -13.45 -14.62 34.53
N SER A 2 -14.77 -14.39 34.63
CA SER A 2 -15.64 -14.00 33.50
C SER A 2 -15.33 -12.65 32.85
N HIS A 3 -15.05 -11.59 33.63
CA HIS A 3 -14.89 -10.24 33.06
C HIS A 3 -13.59 -10.03 32.26
N LEU A 4 -12.47 -10.62 32.70
CA LEU A 4 -11.18 -10.50 31.99
C LEU A 4 -11.17 -11.30 30.68
N MET A 5 -11.77 -12.50 30.68
CA MET A 5 -11.94 -13.28 29.45
C MET A 5 -12.94 -12.62 28.49
N ALA A 6 -14.02 -12.03 29.00
CA ALA A 6 -14.93 -11.23 28.18
C ALA A 6 -14.23 -10.00 27.56
N ALA A 7 -13.38 -9.31 28.33
CA ALA A 7 -12.58 -8.19 27.81
C ALA A 7 -11.58 -8.65 26.74
N ALA A 8 -10.89 -9.77 26.95
CA ALA A 8 -10.01 -10.36 25.94
C ALA A 8 -10.79 -10.67 24.64
N GLY A 9 -11.93 -11.36 24.74
CA GLY A 9 -12.78 -11.66 23.58
C GLY A 9 -13.23 -10.41 22.81
N ASN A 10 -13.53 -9.32 23.51
CA ASN A 10 -13.88 -8.05 22.87
C ASN A 10 -12.72 -7.44 22.07
N HIS A 11 -11.49 -7.53 22.56
CA HIS A 11 -10.30 -7.05 21.84
C HIS A 11 -9.97 -7.93 20.63
N LEU A 12 -10.15 -9.24 20.73
CA LEU A 12 -10.01 -10.15 19.58
C LEU A 12 -11.03 -9.84 18.48
N ASN A 13 -12.31 -9.67 18.84
CA ASN A 13 -13.35 -9.25 17.90
C ASN A 13 -13.05 -7.92 17.21
N ARG A 14 -12.35 -6.99 17.89
CA ARG A 14 -11.92 -5.72 17.30
C ARG A 14 -10.78 -5.91 16.31
N VAL A 15 -9.82 -6.78 16.62
CA VAL A 15 -8.74 -7.17 15.69
C VAL A 15 -9.33 -7.72 14.39
N ASP A 16 -10.29 -8.65 14.49
CA ASP A 16 -10.91 -9.28 13.32
C ASP A 16 -11.64 -8.26 12.45
N LYS A 17 -12.40 -7.35 13.05
CA LYS A 17 -13.09 -6.26 12.34
C LYS A 17 -12.12 -5.30 11.66
N LEU A 18 -11.01 -4.96 12.30
CA LEU A 18 -9.98 -4.08 11.72
C LEU A 18 -9.28 -4.76 10.54
N ALA A 19 -8.93 -6.04 10.66
CA ALA A 19 -8.31 -6.82 9.60
C ALA A 19 -9.24 -6.98 8.38
N ASP A 20 -10.52 -7.30 8.62
CA ASP A 20 -11.54 -7.38 7.57
C ASP A 20 -11.73 -6.03 6.84
N THR A 21 -11.79 -4.93 7.60
CA THR A 21 -11.86 -3.58 7.04
C THR A 21 -10.64 -3.26 6.19
N GLU A 22 -9.44 -3.61 6.67
CA GLU A 22 -8.20 -3.39 5.93
C GLU A 22 -8.21 -4.14 4.59
N TRP A 23 -8.69 -5.38 4.58
CA TRP A 23 -8.79 -6.18 3.36
C TRP A 23 -9.79 -5.61 2.36
N LYS A 24 -11.00 -5.25 2.82
CA LYS A 24 -12.05 -4.65 1.98
C LYS A 24 -11.58 -3.35 1.33
N VAL A 25 -10.92 -2.47 2.09
CA VAL A 25 -10.38 -1.22 1.55
C VAL A 25 -9.24 -1.48 0.58
N THR A 26 -8.38 -2.48 0.84
CA THR A 26 -7.31 -2.88 -0.08
C THR A 26 -7.88 -3.34 -1.43
N LEU A 27 -8.91 -4.20 -1.40
CA LEU A 27 -9.59 -4.67 -2.60
C LEU A 27 -10.29 -3.53 -3.34
N ALA A 28 -10.99 -2.65 -2.64
CA ALA A 28 -11.64 -1.49 -3.25
C ALA A 28 -10.64 -0.55 -3.92
N PHE A 29 -9.48 -0.33 -3.30
CA PHE A 29 -8.39 0.46 -3.88
C PHE A 29 -7.87 -0.17 -5.18
N TRP A 30 -7.58 -1.47 -5.19
CA TRP A 30 -7.13 -2.16 -6.40
C TRP A 30 -8.19 -2.17 -7.50
N ALA A 31 -9.46 -2.40 -7.16
CA ALA A 31 -10.56 -2.35 -8.10
C ALA A 31 -10.71 -0.95 -8.73
N ALA A 32 -10.58 0.11 -7.94
CA ALA A 32 -10.60 1.48 -8.43
C ALA A 32 -9.44 1.76 -9.38
N MET A 33 -8.21 1.34 -9.04
CA MET A 33 -7.03 1.48 -9.90
C MET A 33 -7.17 0.68 -11.21
N LEU A 34 -7.78 -0.51 -11.15
CA LEU A 34 -8.02 -1.34 -12.33
C LEU A 34 -9.05 -0.69 -13.25
N ALA A 35 -10.18 -0.22 -12.70
CA ALA A 35 -11.22 0.45 -13.46
C ALA A 35 -10.71 1.76 -14.10
N SER A 36 -10.00 2.60 -13.34
CA SER A 36 -9.40 3.82 -13.87
C SER A 36 -8.32 3.53 -14.91
N GLY A 37 -7.53 2.49 -14.69
CA GLY A 37 -6.49 2.04 -15.60
C GLY A 37 -7.00 1.47 -16.90
N ALA A 38 -8.04 0.62 -16.86
CA ALA A 38 -8.68 0.06 -18.04
C ALA A 38 -9.30 1.18 -18.91
N SER A 39 -9.91 2.19 -18.28
CA SER A 39 -10.38 3.40 -18.97
C SER A 39 -9.22 4.13 -19.65
N LEU A 40 -8.12 4.36 -18.95
CA LEU A 40 -6.93 5.03 -19.51
C LEU A 40 -6.36 4.28 -20.72
N ILE A 41 -6.22 2.96 -20.62
CA ILE A 41 -5.77 2.08 -21.72
C ILE A 41 -6.74 2.14 -22.90
N GLY A 42 -8.05 2.03 -22.64
CA GLY A 42 -9.08 2.11 -23.67
C GLY A 42 -9.09 3.45 -24.40
N VAL A 43 -8.88 4.55 -23.69
CA VAL A 43 -8.76 5.89 -24.27
C VAL A 43 -7.47 6.02 -25.10
N ALA A 44 -6.35 5.48 -24.62
CA ALA A 44 -5.09 5.48 -25.36
C ALA A 44 -5.17 4.68 -26.68
N GLY A 45 -5.88 3.56 -26.68
CA GLY A 45 -6.11 2.71 -27.86
C GLY A 45 -7.31 3.10 -28.74
N GLY A 46 -8.13 4.06 -28.31
CA GLY A 46 -9.34 4.49 -29.02
C GLY A 46 -9.02 5.28 -30.29
N SER A 47 -10.02 5.53 -31.16
CA SER A 47 -9.82 6.09 -32.50
C SER A 47 -9.41 7.57 -32.58
N LYS A 48 -9.37 8.31 -31.47
CA LYS A 48 -9.10 9.77 -31.45
C LYS A 48 -7.61 10.08 -31.17
N PRO A 49 -6.79 10.39 -32.18
CA PRO A 49 -5.34 10.58 -32.01
C PRO A 49 -4.97 11.76 -31.10
N GLN A 50 -5.81 12.80 -31.03
CA GLN A 50 -5.58 13.95 -30.15
C GLN A 50 -5.59 13.56 -28.67
N ILE A 51 -6.42 12.59 -28.27
CA ILE A 51 -6.53 12.15 -26.88
C ILE A 51 -5.33 11.26 -26.51
N ALA A 52 -4.91 10.38 -27.41
CA ALA A 52 -3.67 9.60 -27.23
C ALA A 52 -2.46 10.53 -27.05
N TYR A 53 -2.34 11.57 -27.88
CA TYR A 53 -1.29 12.57 -27.73
C TYR A 53 -1.33 13.29 -26.37
N LEU A 54 -2.51 13.63 -25.84
CA LEU A 54 -2.64 14.24 -24.51
C LEU A 54 -2.17 13.29 -23.39
N ILE A 55 -2.51 12.00 -23.47
CA ILE A 55 -2.04 11.00 -22.50
C ILE A 55 -0.52 10.89 -22.54
N TYR A 56 0.06 10.79 -23.74
CA TYR A 56 1.51 10.70 -23.92
C TYR A 56 2.22 11.98 -23.43
N SER A 57 1.67 13.15 -23.75
CA SER A 57 2.23 14.46 -23.37
C SER A 57 2.16 14.78 -21.89
N ASN A 58 1.29 14.09 -21.14
CA ASN A 58 1.11 14.27 -19.71
C ASN A 58 1.46 13.01 -18.91
N SER A 59 2.21 12.08 -19.51
CA SER A 59 2.53 10.77 -18.92
C SER A 59 3.16 10.88 -17.54
N ALA A 60 4.05 11.87 -17.34
CA ALA A 60 4.70 12.10 -16.06
C ALA A 60 3.71 12.52 -14.97
N ALA A 61 2.78 13.43 -15.29
CA ALA A 61 1.74 13.87 -14.36
C ALA A 61 0.75 12.74 -14.04
N ILE A 62 0.33 11.98 -15.06
CA ILE A 62 -0.56 10.82 -14.87
C ILE A 62 0.11 9.80 -13.95
N LEU A 63 1.36 9.42 -14.22
CA LEU A 63 2.10 8.50 -13.38
C LEU A 63 2.25 9.03 -11.94
N ALA A 64 2.59 10.31 -11.78
CA ALA A 64 2.73 10.93 -10.46
C ALA A 64 1.43 10.89 -9.64
N ILE A 65 0.27 11.13 -10.26
CA ILE A 65 -1.04 11.05 -9.59
C ILE A 65 -1.31 9.62 -9.09
N TYR A 66 -1.06 8.61 -9.92
CA TYR A 66 -1.27 7.22 -9.52
C TYR A 66 -0.30 6.80 -8.39
N LEU A 67 0.98 7.18 -8.48
CA LEU A 67 1.97 6.90 -7.43
C LEU A 67 1.65 7.65 -6.13
N ALA A 68 1.09 8.87 -6.20
CA ALA A 68 0.56 9.58 -5.04
C ALA A 68 -0.61 8.81 -4.40
N GLY A 69 -1.50 8.23 -5.22
CA GLY A 69 -2.57 7.34 -4.75
C GLY A 69 -2.03 6.12 -4.00
N VAL A 70 -1.01 5.44 -4.55
CA VAL A 70 -0.32 4.33 -3.86
C VAL A 70 0.31 4.81 -2.55
N SER A 71 0.93 5.99 -2.56
CA SER A 71 1.55 6.57 -1.38
C SER A 71 0.55 6.79 -0.25
N ILE A 72 -0.58 7.42 -0.55
CA ILE A 72 -1.65 7.70 0.42
C ILE A 72 -2.24 6.40 0.95
N PHE A 73 -2.53 5.43 0.07
CA PHE A 73 -3.08 4.14 0.48
C PHE A 73 -2.12 3.36 1.40
N ILE A 74 -0.86 3.24 1.00
CA ILE A 74 0.14 2.45 1.74
C ILE A 74 0.60 3.18 3.01
N PHE A 75 1.12 4.40 2.87
CA PHE A 75 1.72 5.15 3.99
C PHE A 75 0.69 5.88 4.84
N GLY A 76 -0.46 6.24 4.31
CA GLY A 76 -1.55 6.88 5.06
C GLY A 76 -2.48 5.85 5.70
N PHE A 77 -3.21 5.07 4.90
CA PHE A 77 -4.26 4.18 5.40
C PHE A 77 -3.71 2.89 6.02
N SER A 78 -2.93 2.10 5.27
CA SER A 78 -2.49 0.77 5.73
C SER A 78 -1.54 0.86 6.94
N SER A 79 -0.74 1.92 7.05
CA SER A 79 0.13 2.12 8.22
C SER A 79 -0.66 2.36 9.52
N ASN A 80 -1.72 3.16 9.46
CA ASN A 80 -2.58 3.42 10.61
C ASN A 80 -3.38 2.16 11.00
N GLN A 81 -3.90 1.42 10.02
CA GLN A 81 -4.63 0.18 10.30
C GLN A 81 -3.76 -0.89 10.94
N SER A 82 -2.56 -1.11 10.41
CA SER A 82 -1.64 -2.10 10.97
C SER A 82 -1.18 -1.73 12.40
N GLN A 83 -1.08 -0.44 12.71
CA GLN A 83 -0.85 0.03 14.08
C GLN A 83 -2.05 -0.30 15.00
N SER A 84 -3.28 -0.01 14.57
CA SER A 84 -4.49 -0.31 15.33
C SER A 84 -4.65 -1.81 15.61
N ILE A 85 -4.43 -2.65 14.59
CA ILE A 85 -4.48 -4.12 14.70
C ILE A 85 -3.47 -4.61 15.74
N SER A 86 -2.22 -4.14 15.66
CA SER A 86 -1.17 -4.56 16.58
C SER A 86 -1.46 -4.14 18.03
N THR A 87 -1.94 -2.91 18.23
CA THR A 87 -2.34 -2.43 19.56
C THR A 87 -3.48 -3.25 20.16
N GLU A 88 -4.53 -3.54 19.41
CA GLU A 88 -5.65 -4.35 19.91
C GLU A 88 -5.24 -5.81 20.18
N ARG A 89 -4.33 -6.38 19.37
CA ARG A 89 -3.77 -7.72 19.61
C ARG A 89 -2.96 -7.78 20.91
N ASN A 90 -2.15 -6.77 21.19
CA ASN A 90 -1.39 -6.71 22.43
C ASN A 90 -2.31 -6.58 23.67
N ARG A 91 -3.41 -5.81 23.54
CA ARG A 91 -4.44 -5.73 24.59
C ARG A 91 -5.08 -7.09 24.82
N PHE A 92 -5.48 -7.80 23.77
CA PHE A 92 -6.01 -9.16 23.87
C PHE A 92 -5.07 -10.09 24.65
N LEU A 93 -3.79 -10.17 24.24
CA LEU A 93 -2.80 -11.05 24.90
C LEU A 93 -2.60 -10.71 26.38
N THR A 94 -2.60 -9.41 26.72
CA THR A 94 -2.47 -8.94 28.10
C THR A 94 -3.65 -9.40 28.96
N TYR A 95 -4.88 -9.20 28.51
CA TYR A 95 -6.08 -9.60 29.24
C TYR A 95 -6.22 -11.12 29.33
N GLN A 96 -5.83 -11.84 28.26
CA GLN A 96 -5.80 -13.30 28.25
C GLN A 96 -4.80 -13.83 29.28
N ALA A 97 -3.57 -13.34 29.30
CA ALA A 97 -2.54 -13.75 30.26
C ALA A 97 -2.96 -13.46 31.71
N ALA A 98 -3.51 -12.28 31.98
CA ALA A 98 -4.01 -11.92 33.30
C ALA A 98 -5.15 -12.84 33.77
N ALA A 99 -6.06 -13.21 32.87
CA ALA A 99 -7.16 -14.11 33.17
C ALA A 99 -6.70 -15.57 33.41
N LEU A 100 -5.73 -16.06 32.64
CA LEU A 100 -5.13 -17.40 32.82
C LEU A 100 -4.36 -17.49 34.15
N LYS A 101 -3.61 -16.45 34.51
CA LYS A 101 -2.91 -16.38 35.80
C LYS A 101 -3.89 -16.36 36.99
N ALA A 102 -4.97 -15.58 36.89
CA ALA A 102 -6.03 -15.55 37.90
C ALA A 102 -6.78 -16.89 38.04
N ALA A 103 -6.66 -17.77 37.04
CA ALA A 103 -7.24 -19.11 37.04
C ALA A 103 -6.29 -20.20 37.53
N GLY A 104 -5.06 -19.84 37.95
CA GLY A 104 -4.06 -20.80 38.40
C GLY A 104 -3.42 -21.62 37.29
N VAL A 105 -3.51 -21.19 36.03
CA VAL A 105 -2.80 -21.83 34.91
C VAL A 105 -1.30 -21.58 35.07
N ALA A 106 -0.50 -22.63 34.91
CA ALA A 106 0.96 -22.54 35.01
C ALA A 106 1.52 -21.52 34.01
N ASP A 107 2.45 -20.67 34.46
CA ASP A 107 3.06 -19.61 33.65
C ASP A 107 3.72 -20.14 32.36
N SER A 108 4.15 -21.42 32.34
CA SER A 108 4.72 -22.09 31.16
C SER A 108 3.73 -22.31 30.00
N LEU A 109 2.43 -22.28 30.28
CA LEU A 109 1.36 -22.44 29.28
C LEU A 109 0.80 -21.09 28.82
N ILE A 110 1.21 -19.99 29.45
CA ILE A 110 0.80 -18.64 29.08
C ILE A 110 1.74 -18.18 27.97
N ILE A 111 1.16 -17.79 26.83
CA ILE A 111 1.93 -17.21 25.73
C ILE A 111 2.72 -16.03 26.31
N PRO A 112 4.07 -16.05 26.28
CA PRO A 112 4.85 -14.96 26.82
C PRO A 112 4.50 -13.71 26.01
N VAL A 113 3.91 -12.74 26.70
CA VAL A 113 3.86 -11.38 26.20
C VAL A 113 5.28 -10.87 26.37
N ASP A 114 5.97 -10.55 25.27
CA ASP A 114 7.28 -9.91 25.35
C ASP A 114 7.19 -8.81 26.42
N PRO A 115 8.09 -8.79 27.42
CA PRO A 115 8.06 -7.77 28.45
C PRO A 115 8.05 -6.43 27.72
N PRO A 116 7.17 -5.50 28.10
CA PRO A 116 7.03 -4.24 27.38
C PRO A 116 8.42 -3.65 27.28
N MET A 117 8.96 -3.55 26.05
CA MET A 117 10.26 -2.95 25.82
C MET A 117 10.25 -1.60 26.53
N GLY A 118 10.96 -1.50 27.65
CA GLY A 118 11.08 -0.35 28.56
C GLY A 118 9.89 0.61 28.66
N ALA A 119 9.21 0.67 29.82
CA ALA A 119 8.38 1.83 30.20
C ALA A 119 7.26 2.22 29.21
N HIS A 120 6.79 1.26 28.42
CA HIS A 120 5.75 1.46 27.43
C HIS A 120 4.54 0.64 27.88
N SER A 121 3.60 1.35 28.50
CA SER A 121 2.27 0.87 28.91
C SER A 121 1.69 -0.15 27.91
N PRO A 122 0.79 -1.07 28.29
CA PRO A 122 -0.05 -1.82 27.34
C PRO A 122 -0.86 -0.94 26.35
N LEU A 123 -0.77 0.39 26.50
CA LEU A 123 -1.26 1.44 25.59
C LEU A 123 -0.20 2.00 24.63
N ALA A 124 1.05 1.58 24.73
CA ALA A 124 2.14 2.13 23.96
C ALA A 124 2.00 1.73 22.49
N ARG A 125 1.95 2.75 21.65
CA ARG A 125 1.88 2.60 20.21
C ARG A 125 3.11 1.85 19.72
N VAL A 126 2.89 0.78 18.96
CA VAL A 126 3.98 0.12 18.23
C VAL A 126 4.67 1.16 17.35
N PRO A 127 6.01 1.28 17.40
CA PRO A 127 6.73 2.22 16.56
C PRO A 127 6.37 2.00 15.10
N ARG A 128 5.99 3.06 14.38
CA ARG A 128 5.61 2.99 12.95
C ARG A 128 6.66 2.29 12.08
N ALA A 129 7.93 2.37 12.47
CA ALA A 129 9.03 1.69 11.81
C ALA A 129 8.93 0.16 11.86
N GLN A 130 8.40 -0.44 12.93
CA GLN A 130 8.16 -1.88 13.03
C GLN A 130 6.96 -2.32 12.20
N THR A 131 5.86 -1.54 12.22
CA THR A 131 4.67 -1.79 11.39
C THR A 131 5.02 -1.87 9.89
N ARG A 132 5.88 -0.95 9.45
CA ARG A 132 6.39 -0.84 8.08
C ARG A 132 7.29 -2.01 7.64
N ARG A 133 7.80 -2.81 8.57
CA ARG A 133 8.63 -3.99 8.28
C ARG A 133 7.82 -5.27 8.06
N SER A 134 6.49 -5.20 8.18
CA SER A 134 5.59 -6.35 8.02
C SER A 134 5.61 -6.94 6.59
N PRO A 135 5.64 -8.29 6.43
CA PRO A 135 5.49 -8.96 5.13
C PRO A 135 4.27 -8.50 4.34
N VAL A 136 3.14 -8.35 5.03
CA VAL A 136 1.86 -8.00 4.44
C VAL A 136 1.93 -6.59 3.85
N TRP A 137 2.60 -5.69 4.57
CA TRP A 137 2.75 -4.31 4.16
C TRP A 137 3.71 -4.17 2.97
N ALA A 138 4.83 -4.91 3.01
CA ALA A 138 5.76 -5.02 1.89
C ALA A 138 5.07 -5.58 0.62
N MET A 139 4.22 -6.59 0.76
CA MET A 139 3.46 -7.17 -0.34
C MET A 139 2.43 -6.18 -0.90
N LYS A 140 1.68 -5.47 -0.05
CA LYS A 140 0.74 -4.43 -0.49
C LYS A 140 1.45 -3.32 -1.27
N LEU A 141 2.60 -2.85 -0.79
CA LEU A 141 3.40 -1.83 -1.48
C LEU A 141 3.88 -2.33 -2.85
N ALA A 142 4.43 -3.55 -2.91
CA ALA A 142 4.93 -4.14 -4.14
C ALA A 142 3.80 -4.37 -5.16
N ALA A 143 2.68 -4.96 -4.74
CA ALA A 143 1.53 -5.22 -5.60
C ALA A 143 0.92 -3.91 -6.14
N SER A 144 0.65 -2.93 -5.27
CA SER A 144 0.10 -1.64 -5.69
C SER A 144 1.05 -0.88 -6.62
N THR A 145 2.36 -0.93 -6.37
CA THR A 145 3.37 -0.32 -7.25
C THR A 145 3.40 -0.99 -8.61
N SER A 146 3.48 -2.32 -8.64
CA SER A 146 3.53 -3.09 -9.88
C SER A 146 2.29 -2.85 -10.73
N PHE A 147 1.12 -2.80 -10.09
CA PHE A 147 -0.16 -2.60 -10.77
C PHE A 147 -0.23 -1.22 -11.43
N VAL A 148 0.15 -0.17 -10.70
CA VAL A 148 0.21 1.20 -11.23
C VAL A 148 1.18 1.29 -12.40
N LEU A 149 2.42 0.84 -12.24
CA LEU A 149 3.44 0.96 -13.28
C LEU A 149 3.05 0.21 -14.56
N THR A 150 2.42 -0.95 -14.42
CA THR A 150 1.93 -1.74 -15.56
C THR A 150 0.84 -0.97 -16.31
N ILE A 151 -0.19 -0.52 -15.60
CA ILE A 151 -1.32 0.23 -16.20
C ILE A 151 -0.84 1.49 -16.91
N THR A 152 -0.06 2.32 -16.22
CA THR A 152 0.41 3.59 -16.78
C THR A 152 1.39 3.35 -17.92
N GLY A 153 2.28 2.35 -17.79
CA GLY A 153 3.22 1.98 -18.84
C GLY A 153 2.51 1.52 -20.11
N THR A 154 1.54 0.60 -19.99
CA THR A 154 0.75 0.10 -21.12
C THR A 154 0.00 1.23 -21.82
N ALA A 155 -0.69 2.10 -21.07
CA ALA A 155 -1.43 3.21 -21.67
C ALA A 155 -0.52 4.19 -22.43
N VAL A 156 0.64 4.50 -21.87
CA VAL A 156 1.59 5.44 -22.47
C VAL A 156 2.28 4.83 -23.70
N VAL A 157 2.65 3.55 -23.68
CA VAL A 157 3.21 2.87 -24.86
C VAL A 157 2.18 2.81 -25.98
N LEU A 158 0.93 2.43 -25.69
CA LEU A 158 -0.14 2.43 -26.69
C LEU A 158 -0.35 3.81 -27.30
N ALA A 159 -0.38 4.86 -26.47
CA ALA A 159 -0.50 6.24 -26.94
C ALA A 159 0.70 6.65 -27.82
N GLY A 160 1.92 6.21 -27.49
CA GLY A 160 3.14 6.46 -28.24
C GLY A 160 3.20 5.72 -29.58
N VAL A 161 2.70 4.49 -29.67
CA VAL A 161 2.61 3.73 -30.93
C VAL A 161 1.75 4.47 -31.96
N ARG A 162 0.74 5.23 -31.50
CA ARG A 162 -0.10 6.05 -32.37
C ARG A 162 0.57 7.35 -32.86
N ALA A 163 1.86 7.55 -32.60
CA ALA A 163 2.61 8.74 -33.01
C ALA A 163 2.63 8.97 -34.53
N THR A 164 2.54 7.90 -35.33
CA THR A 164 2.48 7.98 -36.79
C THR A 164 1.17 8.57 -37.32
N GLU A 165 0.13 8.60 -36.49
CA GLU A 165 -1.19 9.15 -36.83
C GLU A 165 -1.40 10.58 -36.30
N TRP A 166 -0.36 11.20 -35.73
CA TRP A 166 -0.47 12.53 -35.17
C TRP A 166 -0.58 13.60 -36.27
N PRO A 167 -1.47 14.59 -36.13
CA PRO A 167 -1.55 15.71 -37.07
C PRO A 167 -0.21 16.44 -37.18
N SER A 168 0.17 16.87 -38.38
CA SER A 168 1.45 17.57 -38.65
C SER A 168 1.62 18.88 -37.87
N THR A 169 0.53 19.50 -37.41
CA THR A 169 0.52 20.68 -36.52
C THR A 169 0.99 20.40 -35.10
N VAL A 170 1.16 19.13 -34.73
CA VAL A 170 1.62 18.66 -33.40
C VAL A 170 3.14 18.48 -33.32
N THR A 171 3.86 18.76 -34.42
CA THR A 171 5.33 18.52 -34.54
C THR A 171 6.17 19.26 -33.49
N MET A 172 5.82 20.48 -33.08
CA MET A 172 6.51 21.19 -31.99
C MET A 172 6.17 20.60 -30.60
N GLY A 173 5.03 19.91 -30.50
CA GLY A 173 4.59 19.14 -29.33
C GLY A 173 5.26 17.77 -29.18
N SER A 174 5.89 17.25 -30.23
CA SER A 174 6.56 15.94 -30.20
C SER A 174 7.75 15.88 -29.24
N LEU A 175 8.55 16.96 -29.13
CA LEU A 175 9.66 17.03 -28.18
C LEU A 175 9.19 17.12 -26.74
N TRP A 176 8.19 17.97 -26.45
CA TRP A 176 7.60 18.07 -25.11
C TRP A 176 7.03 16.73 -24.64
N ALA A 177 6.31 16.04 -25.52
CA ALA A 177 5.71 14.77 -25.21
C ALA A 177 6.76 13.66 -25.01
N ALA A 178 7.83 13.65 -25.82
CA ALA A 178 8.98 12.78 -25.60
C ALA A 178 9.70 13.07 -24.27
N LEU A 179 9.88 14.34 -23.92
CA LEU A 179 10.46 14.73 -22.62
C LEU A 179 9.59 14.29 -21.44
N ASN A 180 8.26 14.40 -21.55
CA ASN A 180 7.34 13.89 -20.52
C ASN A 180 7.37 12.38 -20.40
N PHE A 181 7.53 11.66 -21.51
CA PHE A 181 7.73 10.22 -21.49
C PHE A 181 9.01 9.84 -20.75
N VAL A 182 10.13 10.50 -21.07
CA VAL A 182 11.41 10.29 -20.38
C VAL A 182 11.28 10.65 -18.90
N ALA A 183 10.65 11.77 -18.56
CA ALA A 183 10.40 12.17 -17.18
C ALA A 183 9.56 11.13 -16.43
N ALA A 184 8.53 10.57 -17.05
CA ALA A 184 7.74 9.48 -16.47
C ALA A 184 8.61 8.24 -16.20
N GLY A 185 9.50 7.87 -17.13
CA GLY A 185 10.48 6.80 -16.95
C GLY A 185 11.39 7.05 -15.74
N CYS A 186 11.94 8.26 -15.61
CA CYS A 186 12.76 8.66 -14.48
C CYS A 186 11.99 8.61 -13.15
N ILE A 187 10.76 9.11 -13.11
CA ILE A 187 9.88 9.05 -11.92
C ILE A 187 9.61 7.58 -11.54
N GLY A 188 9.29 6.73 -12.52
CA GLY A 188 9.07 5.31 -12.30
C GLY A 188 10.30 4.60 -11.73
N PHE A 189 11.48 4.89 -12.27
CA PHE A 189 12.74 4.33 -11.78
C PHE A 189 13.06 4.79 -10.34
N LEU A 190 12.94 6.08 -10.07
CA LEU A 190 13.12 6.64 -8.73
C LEU A 190 12.14 6.00 -7.72
N TRP A 191 10.90 5.79 -8.12
CA TRP A 191 9.91 5.11 -7.29
C TRP A 191 10.28 3.65 -7.01
N LEU A 192 10.69 2.90 -8.03
CA LEU A 192 11.13 1.50 -7.88
C LEU A 192 12.34 1.39 -6.96
N GLU A 193 13.31 2.31 -7.07
CA GLU A 193 14.45 2.35 -6.16
C GLU A 193 14.00 2.57 -4.71
N LEU A 194 13.05 3.49 -4.50
CA LEU A 194 12.50 3.80 -3.18
C LEU A 194 11.78 2.58 -2.58
N VAL A 195 10.98 1.88 -3.38
CA VAL A 195 10.32 0.61 -3.00
C VAL A 195 11.35 -0.47 -2.70
N ALA A 196 12.39 -0.63 -3.52
CA ALA A 196 13.43 -1.63 -3.33
C ALA A 196 14.19 -1.41 -2.00
N ARG A 197 14.56 -0.16 -1.70
CA ARG A 197 15.16 0.24 -0.41
C ARG A 197 14.23 -0.10 0.76
N PHE A 198 12.93 0.09 0.58
CA PHE A 198 11.94 -0.23 1.59
C PHE A 198 11.84 -1.75 1.84
N LEU A 199 11.78 -2.55 0.77
CA LEU A 199 11.73 -4.02 0.84
C LEU A 199 13.01 -4.61 1.45
N ALA A 200 14.18 -4.07 1.11
CA ALA A 200 15.46 -4.48 1.69
C ALA A 200 15.46 -4.27 3.22
N ARG A 201 14.99 -3.11 3.69
CA ARG A 201 14.86 -2.82 5.14
C ARG A 201 13.87 -3.75 5.84
N ALA A 202 12.78 -4.14 5.17
CA ALA A 202 11.81 -5.09 5.73
C ALA A 202 12.35 -6.52 5.82
N ARG A 203 13.22 -6.94 4.89
CA ARG A 203 13.92 -8.24 4.96
C ARG A 203 14.98 -8.28 6.06
N ALA A 204 15.82 -7.23 6.15
CA ALA A 204 16.89 -7.16 7.13
C ALA A 204 16.38 -7.25 8.58
N SER A 205 15.16 -6.79 8.86
CA SER A 205 14.55 -6.92 10.19
C SER A 205 14.04 -8.31 10.57
N ARG A 206 14.22 -9.33 9.72
CA ARG A 206 13.89 -10.73 10.02
C ARG A 206 15.12 -11.57 10.39
N GLN A 207 16.32 -11.06 10.13
CA GLN A 207 17.60 -11.67 10.49
C GLN A 207 18.02 -11.13 11.85
#